data_AF-D1A9I6-F1
#
_entry.id   AF-D1A9I6-F1
#
_cell.length_a   1.000
_cell.length_b   1.000
_cell.length_c   1.000
_cell.angle_alpha   90.00
_cell.angle_beta   90.00
_cell.angle_gamma   90.00
#
_symmetry.space_group_name_H-M   'P 1'
#
loop_
_entity.id
_entity.type
_entity.pdbx_description
1 polymer ?
#
loop_
_entity_poly.entity_id
_entity_poly.type
_entity_poly.pdbx_seq_one_letter_code
_entity_poly.pdbx_strand_id
1 'polypeptide(L)'
;MTLTTLGVLAVCGWLLAGLGLRRGLAEAARTPALTAHALTPFGALLVSAVLGFGALFTLIAMTAQWWALLLVTLGRPHRLVDPSRPGPLRPVLWLITTGVLAHGLAAAVV
;
A
#
# COMPACT_ATOMS: atom_id res chain seq x y z
N MET A 1 -2.93 -17.84 9.25
CA MET A 1 -2.56 -17.40 7.88
C MET A 1 -1.08 -17.67 7.69
N THR A 2 -0.68 -18.31 6.59
CA THR A 2 0.74 -18.60 6.37
C THR A 2 1.48 -17.39 5.81
N LEU A 3 2.80 -17.35 6.01
CA LEU A 3 3.69 -16.34 5.40
C LEU A 3 3.55 -16.30 3.87
N THR A 4 3.40 -17.46 3.24
CA THR A 4 3.21 -17.56 1.78
C THR A 4 1.91 -16.89 1.34
N THR A 5 0.81 -17.14 2.05
CA THR A 5 -0.48 -16.49 1.75
C THR A 5 -0.37 -14.97 1.91
N LEU A 6 0.27 -14.50 2.98
CA LEU A 6 0.50 -13.07 3.19
C LEU A 6 1.36 -12.48 2.06
N GLY A 7 2.41 -13.18 1.63
CA GLY A 7 3.25 -12.76 0.50
C GLY A 7 2.49 -12.64 -0.82
N VAL A 8 1.62 -13.61 -1.12
CA VAL A 8 0.74 -13.53 -2.31
C VAL A 8 -0.19 -12.32 -2.21
N LEU A 9 -0.82 -12.09 -1.05
CA LEU A 9 -1.69 -10.92 -0.85
C LEU A 9 -0.93 -9.60 -1.00
N ALA A 10 0.30 -9.52 -0.50
CA ALA A 10 1.17 -8.36 -0.65
C ALA A 10 1.43 -8.07 -2.14
N VAL A 11 1.89 -9.07 -2.89
CA VAL A 11 2.19 -8.94 -4.32
C VAL A 11 0.95 -8.56 -5.12
N CYS A 12 -0.19 -9.19 -4.85
CA CYS A 12 -1.46 -8.85 -5.51
C CYS A 12 -1.87 -7.40 -5.22
N GLY A 13 -1.82 -6.97 -3.96
CA GLY A 13 -2.14 -5.59 -3.57
C GLY A 13 -1.23 -4.59 -4.27
N TRP A 14 0.08 -4.85 -4.30
CA TRP A 14 1.07 -4.02 -5.00
C TRP A 14 0.79 -3.91 -6.50
N LEU A 15 0.55 -5.02 -7.19
CA LEU A 15 0.26 -5.05 -8.62
C LEU A 15 -1.03 -4.29 -8.95
N LEU A 16 -2.10 -4.52 -8.18
CA LEU A 16 -3.39 -3.86 -8.38
C LEU A 16 -3.30 -2.35 -8.15
N ALA A 17 -2.55 -1.91 -7.12
CA ALA A 17 -2.28 -0.48 -6.90
C ALA A 17 -1.50 0.13 -8.08
N GLY A 18 -0.47 -0.56 -8.58
CA GLY A 18 0.28 -0.13 -9.75
C GLY A 18 -0.59 -0.01 -11.01
N LEU A 19 -1.47 -0.98 -11.26
CA LEU A 19 -2.43 -0.94 -12.37
C LEU A 19 -3.42 0.24 -12.22
N GLY A 20 -3.89 0.51 -11.00
CA GLY A 20 -4.76 1.64 -10.70
C GLY A 20 -4.08 2.99 -10.94
N LEU A 21 -2.80 3.12 -10.57
CA LEU A 21 -1.99 4.31 -10.86
C LEU A 21 -1.80 4.50 -12.37
N ARG A 22 -1.45 3.44 -13.09
CA ARG A 22 -1.24 3.47 -14.54
C ARG A 22 -2.47 3.99 -15.30
N ARG A 23 -3.68 3.61 -14.88
CA ARG A 23 -4.94 3.99 -15.55
C ARG A 23 -5.42 5.41 -15.22
N GLY A 24 -5.02 5.95 -14.08
CA GLY A 24 -5.67 7.14 -13.52
C GLY A 24 -4.84 8.42 -13.52
N LEU A 25 -3.54 8.33 -13.79
CA LEU A 25 -2.65 9.49 -13.81
C LEU A 25 -2.45 10.03 -15.23
N ALA A 26 -2.36 11.36 -15.32
CA ALA A 26 -1.90 12.06 -16.51
C ALA A 26 -0.49 11.63 -16.89
N GLU A 27 -0.16 11.69 -18.19
CA GLU A 27 1.09 11.14 -18.75
C GLU A 27 2.33 11.66 -18.03
N ALA A 28 2.40 12.98 -17.77
CA ALA A 28 3.54 13.62 -17.10
C ALA A 28 3.78 13.13 -15.66
N ALA A 29 2.73 12.73 -14.94
CA ALA A 29 2.84 12.27 -13.54
C ALA A 29 2.91 10.74 -13.42
N ARG A 30 2.60 10.00 -14.49
CA ARG A 30 2.47 8.53 -14.47
C ARG A 30 3.81 7.83 -14.22
N THR A 31 4.82 8.14 -15.02
CA THR A 31 6.16 7.52 -14.90
C THR A 31 6.78 7.71 -13.51
N PRO A 32 6.89 8.94 -12.97
CA PRO A 32 7.49 9.12 -11.64
C PRO A 32 6.69 8.40 -10.54
N ALA A 33 5.36 8.42 -10.61
CA ALA A 33 4.52 7.73 -9.63
C ALA A 33 4.68 6.20 -9.69
N LEU A 34 4.73 5.61 -10.89
CA LEU A 34 4.96 4.17 -11.05
C LEU A 34 6.37 3.76 -10.62
N THR A 35 7.39 4.58 -10.90
CA THR A 35 8.75 4.35 -10.41
C THR A 35 8.81 4.37 -8.89
N ALA A 36 8.22 5.38 -8.25
CA ALA A 36 8.15 5.46 -6.79
C ALA A 36 7.41 4.23 -6.19
N HIS A 37 6.28 3.85 -6.78
CA HIS A 37 5.53 2.65 -6.37
C HIS A 37 6.34 1.36 -6.54
N ALA A 38 7.14 1.25 -7.60
CA ALA A 38 8.00 0.10 -7.82
C ALA A 38 9.18 0.01 -6.83
N LEU A 39 9.69 1.15 -6.38
CA LEU A 39 10.77 1.22 -5.38
C LEU A 39 10.29 1.03 -3.93
N THR A 40 8.99 1.24 -3.68
CA THR A 40 8.41 1.21 -2.33
C THR A 40 8.71 -0.07 -1.54
N PRO A 41 8.57 -1.29 -2.10
CA PRO A 41 8.86 -2.53 -1.36
C PRO A 41 10.33 -2.61 -0.90
N PHE A 42 11.27 -2.20 -1.75
CA PHE A 42 12.70 -2.20 -1.42
C PHE A 42 13.03 -1.18 -0.34
N GLY A 43 12.46 0.02 -0.43
CA GLY A 43 12.60 1.05 0.60
C GLY A 43 12.04 0.60 1.94
N ALA A 44 10.86 -0.03 1.96
CA ALA A 44 10.26 -0.55 3.17
C ALA A 44 11.11 -1.64 3.83
N LEU A 45 11.62 -2.59 3.04
CA LEU A 45 12.53 -3.64 3.53
C LEU A 45 13.83 -3.06 4.09
N LEU A 46 14.44 -2.10 3.38
CA LEU A 46 15.66 -1.43 3.83
C LEU A 46 15.45 -0.68 5.16
N VAL A 47 14.36 0.09 5.28
CA VAL A 47 14.03 0.81 6.52
C VAL A 47 13.81 -0.16 7.68
N SER A 48 13.05 -1.24 7.47
CA SER A 48 12.85 -2.25 8.51
C SER A 48 14.16 -2.93 8.91
N ALA A 49 15.04 -3.25 7.96
CA ALA A 49 16.35 -3.83 8.24
C ALA A 49 17.24 -2.89 9.08
N VAL A 50 17.27 -1.59 8.74
CA VAL A 50 18.03 -0.57 9.49
C VAL A 50 17.51 -0.43 10.92
N LEU A 51 16.19 -0.52 11.12
CA LEU A 51 15.56 -0.40 12.43
C LEU A 51 15.59 -1.70 13.26
N GLY A 52 16.13 -2.80 12.72
CA GLY A 52 16.18 -4.10 13.40
C GLY A 52 14.83 -4.84 13.43
N PHE A 53 13.85 -4.45 12.61
CA PHE A 53 12.58 -5.18 12.48
C PHE A 53 12.69 -6.31 11.47
N GLY A 54 12.04 -7.44 11.77
CA GLY A 54 11.95 -8.59 10.87
C GLY A 54 11.03 -8.35 9.67
N ALA A 55 11.30 -9.07 8.56
CA ALA A 55 10.56 -8.98 7.31
C ALA A 55 9.04 -9.23 7.44
N LEU A 56 8.61 -9.96 8.48
CA LEU A 56 7.19 -10.20 8.77
C LEU A 56 6.42 -8.89 9.00
N PHE A 57 6.96 -7.98 9.83
CA PHE A 57 6.28 -6.72 10.13
C PHE A 57 6.17 -5.84 8.88
N THR A 58 7.23 -5.81 8.07
CA THR A 58 7.22 -5.12 6.77
C THR A 58 6.14 -5.69 5.85
N LEU A 59 6.03 -7.02 5.75
CA LEU A 59 5.04 -7.70 4.92
C LEU A 59 3.61 -7.39 5.36
N ILE A 60 3.33 -7.43 6.66
CA ILE A 60 2.02 -7.05 7.21
C ILE A 60 1.69 -5.61 6.85
N ALA A 61 2.61 -4.68 7.12
CA ALA A 61 2.41 -3.26 6.86
C ALA A 61 2.17 -2.95 5.38
N MET A 62 2.99 -3.50 4.48
CA MET A 62 2.86 -3.29 3.03
C MET A 62 1.56 -3.88 2.50
N THR A 63 1.19 -5.09 2.93
CA THR A 63 -0.08 -5.73 2.55
C THR A 63 -1.25 -4.85 2.98
N ALA A 64 -1.28 -4.44 4.25
CA ALA A 64 -2.33 -3.58 4.78
C ALA A 64 -2.43 -2.26 4.01
N GLN A 65 -1.29 -1.59 3.74
CA GLN A 65 -1.27 -0.30 3.04
C GLN A 65 -1.83 -0.37 1.62
N TRP A 66 -1.47 -1.37 0.82
CA TRP A 66 -1.95 -1.48 -0.56
C TRP A 66 -3.43 -1.86 -0.63
N TRP A 67 -3.89 -2.80 0.20
CA TRP A 67 -5.31 -3.16 0.24
C TRP A 67 -6.17 -2.02 0.79
N ALA A 68 -5.71 -1.32 1.84
CA ALA A 68 -6.38 -0.12 2.35
C ALA A 68 -6.48 0.96 1.26
N LEU A 69 -5.40 1.19 0.51
CA LEU A 69 -5.37 2.16 -0.58
C LEU A 69 -6.42 1.83 -1.64
N LEU A 70 -6.50 0.57 -2.06
CA LEU A 70 -7.48 0.12 -3.05
C LEU A 70 -8.91 0.23 -2.52
N LEU A 71 -9.17 -0.11 -1.26
CA LEU A 71 -10.49 0.01 -0.65
C LEU A 71 -10.95 1.46 -0.55
N VAL A 72 -10.11 2.34 0.02
CA VAL A 72 -10.44 3.76 0.24
C VAL A 72 -10.58 4.54 -1.06
N THR A 73 -9.81 4.17 -2.08
CA THR A 73 -9.84 4.84 -3.38
C THR A 73 -10.72 4.14 -4.42
N LEU A 74 -11.34 3.01 -4.08
CA LEU A 74 -12.13 2.17 -4.98
C LEU A 74 -11.33 1.76 -6.24
N GLY A 75 -10.11 1.28 -6.03
CA GLY A 75 -9.20 0.84 -7.09
C GLY A 75 -8.60 1.98 -7.92
N ARG A 76 -8.72 3.23 -7.48
CA ARG A 76 -8.20 4.43 -8.18
C ARG A 76 -7.22 5.21 -7.30
N PRO A 77 -6.00 4.70 -7.06
CA PRO A 77 -5.05 5.23 -6.07
C PRO A 77 -4.77 6.74 -6.15
N HIS A 78 -4.76 7.32 -7.36
CA HIS A 78 -4.59 8.76 -7.59
C HIS A 78 -5.61 9.62 -6.83
N ARG A 79 -6.78 9.06 -6.49
CA ARG A 79 -7.84 9.72 -5.72
C ARG A 79 -7.45 10.04 -4.28
N LEU A 80 -6.40 9.43 -3.75
CA LEU A 80 -5.96 9.64 -2.37
C LEU A 80 -5.58 11.11 -2.13
N VAL A 81 -4.95 11.74 -3.12
CA VAL A 81 -4.42 13.11 -3.07
C VAL A 81 -4.94 13.97 -4.23
N ASP A 82 -6.18 13.69 -4.65
CA ASP A 82 -6.84 14.37 -5.78
C ASP A 82 -6.91 15.89 -5.54
N PRO A 83 -6.25 16.73 -6.37
CA PRO A 83 -6.25 18.17 -6.20
C PRO A 83 -7.64 18.80 -6.32
N SER A 84 -8.57 18.13 -7.03
CA SER A 84 -9.94 18.62 -7.23
C SER A 84 -10.84 18.41 -6.02
N ARG A 85 -10.42 17.56 -5.06
CA ARG A 85 -11.09 17.33 -3.77
C ARG A 85 -10.07 17.43 -2.64
N PRO A 86 -9.50 18.62 -2.42
CA PRO A 86 -8.50 18.80 -1.40
C PRO A 86 -9.13 18.57 -0.02
N GLY A 87 -8.46 17.78 0.81
CA GLY A 87 -8.93 17.52 2.17
C GLY A 87 -8.31 16.25 2.77
N PRO A 88 -8.15 16.19 4.11
CA PRO A 88 -7.46 15.09 4.77
C PRO A 88 -8.28 13.81 4.84
N LEU A 89 -9.57 13.83 4.46
CA LEU A 89 -10.50 12.73 4.68
C LEU A 89 -10.00 11.39 4.11
N ARG A 90 -9.60 11.37 2.83
CA ARG A 90 -9.12 10.13 2.18
C ARG A 90 -7.78 9.66 2.73
N PRO A 91 -6.77 10.53 2.92
CA PRO A 91 -5.54 10.16 3.62
C PRO A 91 -5.79 9.60 5.03
N VAL A 92 -6.64 10.25 5.83
CA VAL A 92 -6.98 9.81 7.18
C VAL A 92 -7.69 8.46 7.14
N LEU A 93 -8.69 8.30 6.26
CA LEU A 93 -9.39 7.03 6.12
C LEU A 93 -8.43 5.91 5.68
N TRP A 94 -7.50 6.19 4.77
CA TRP A 94 -6.48 5.24 4.35
C TRP A 94 -5.57 4.81 5.52
N LEU A 95 -5.14 5.75 6.37
CA LEU A 95 -4.34 5.43 7.56
C LEU A 95 -5.12 4.58 8.57
N ILE A 96 -6.38 4.94 8.84
CA ILE A 96 -7.27 4.17 9.73
C ILE A 96 -7.47 2.76 9.19
N THR A 97 -7.84 2.63 7.91
CA THR A 97 -8.05 1.32 7.26
C THR A 97 -6.75 0.50 7.26
N THR A 98 -5.59 1.14 7.05
CA THR A 98 -4.29 0.47 7.15
C THR A 98 -4.08 -0.11 8.55
N GLY A 99 -4.35 0.67 9.61
CA GLY A 99 -4.22 0.19 10.99
C GLY A 99 -5.13 -1.00 11.29
N VAL A 100 -6.39 -0.93 10.87
CA VAL A 100 -7.37 -2.02 11.04
C VAL A 100 -6.92 -3.28 10.30
N LEU A 101 -6.51 -3.16 9.03
CA LEU A 101 -6.05 -4.30 8.25
C LEU A 101 -4.75 -4.89 8.81
N ALA A 102 -3.79 -4.05 9.22
CA ALA A 102 -2.54 -4.51 9.80
C ALA A 102 -2.79 -5.30 11.10
N HIS A 103 -3.68 -4.80 11.96
CA HIS A 103 -4.09 -5.50 13.17
C HIS A 103 -4.74 -6.85 12.85
N GLY A 104 -5.70 -6.90 11.91
CA GLY A 104 -6.35 -8.13 11.49
C GLY A 104 -5.40 -9.14 10.86
N LEU A 105 -4.49 -8.70 9.99
CA LEU A 105 -3.46 -9.54 9.39
C LEU A 105 -2.49 -10.09 10.44
N ALA A 106 -2.06 -9.26 11.40
CA ALA A 106 -1.20 -9.70 12.50
C ALA A 106 -1.89 -10.76 13.36
N ALA A 107 -3.14 -10.52 13.76
CA ALA A 107 -3.94 -11.47 14.52
C ALA A 107 -4.20 -12.79 13.77
N ALA A 108 -4.21 -12.76 12.43
CA ALA A 108 -4.39 -13.95 11.62
C ALA A 108 -3.09 -14.73 11.39
N VAL A 109 -1.90 -14.15 11.61
CA VAL A 109 -0.60 -14.84 11.47
C VAL A 109 -0.21 -15.57 12.75
N VAL A 110 -0.55 -15.00 13.91
CA VAL A 110 -0.41 -15.64 15.25
C VAL A 110 -1.39 -16.80 15.38
#